data_AF-A0A835MA60-F1
#
_entry.id   AF-A0A835MA60-F1
#
_cell.length_a   1.000
_cell.length_b   1.000
_cell.length_c   1.000
_cell.angle_alpha   90.00
_cell.angle_beta   90.00
_cell.angle_gamma   90.00
#
_symmetry.space_group_name_H-M   'P 1'
#
loop_
_entity.id
_entity.type
_entity.pdbx_description
1 polymer ?
#
loop_
_entity_poly.entity_id
_entity_poly.type
_entity_poly.pdbx_seq_one_letter_code
_entity_poly.pdbx_strand_id
1 'polypeptide(L)'
;MARVTGVPISFLLSRGQSIKVLSQLLRKAKQKNLVIPSVKKQGSGDNTFEGATVLEAKTGFYEKPIATLDFTSLYPSIMMAYNLCYCNLIIMSEALLFVVSLKHETSIG
;
A
#
# COMPACT_ATOMS: atom_id res chain seq x y z
N MET A 1 12.74 -6.48 -15.13
CA MET A 1 12.46 -6.06 -13.74
C MET A 1 13.34 -4.90 -13.27
N ALA A 2 14.68 -4.98 -13.36
CA ALA A 2 15.62 -3.94 -12.87
C ALA A 2 15.28 -2.50 -13.31
N ARG A 3 14.94 -2.29 -14.59
CA ARG A 3 14.58 -0.96 -15.12
C ARG A 3 13.33 -0.35 -14.49
N VAL A 4 12.31 -1.17 -14.19
CA VAL A 4 11.05 -0.70 -13.61
C VAL A 4 11.27 -0.30 -12.15
N THR A 5 11.90 -1.18 -11.36
CA THR A 5 12.10 -0.98 -9.93
C THR A 5 13.29 -0.08 -9.59
N GLY A 6 14.19 0.17 -10.55
CA GLY A 6 15.37 1.03 -10.37
C GLY A 6 16.48 0.40 -9.51
N VAL A 7 16.55 -0.93 -9.43
CA VAL A 7 17.60 -1.63 -8.66
C VAL A 7 18.65 -2.25 -9.59
N PRO A 8 19.92 -2.40 -9.14
CA PRO A 8 20.94 -3.12 -9.90
C PRO A 8 20.52 -4.55 -10.22
N ILE A 9 21.02 -5.10 -11.33
CA ILE A 9 20.67 -6.46 -11.76
C ILE A 9 21.06 -7.52 -10.72
N SER A 10 22.20 -7.35 -10.05
CA SER A 10 22.68 -8.25 -9.01
C SER A 10 21.69 -8.38 -7.85
N PHE A 11 20.97 -7.30 -7.52
CA PHE A 11 20.00 -7.27 -6.43
C PHE A 11 18.72 -8.05 -6.74
N LEU A 12 18.46 -8.38 -8.01
CA LEU A 12 17.32 -9.22 -8.34
C LEU A 12 17.52 -10.67 -7.88
N LEU A 13 18.76 -11.11 -7.75
CA LEU A 13 19.13 -12.47 -7.30
C LEU A 13 19.51 -12.49 -5.82
N SER A 14 20.23 -11.47 -5.35
CA SER A 14 20.80 -11.45 -3.99
C SER A 14 19.94 -10.76 -2.93
N ARG A 15 18.87 -10.04 -3.32
CA ARG A 15 18.03 -9.25 -2.40
C ARG A 15 16.54 -9.53 -2.61
N GLY A 16 15.76 -9.29 -1.55
CA GLY A 16 14.31 -9.54 -1.52
C GLY A 16 13.46 -8.46 -2.22
N GLN A 17 12.15 -8.46 -1.94
CA GLN A 17 11.21 -7.50 -2.56
C GLN A 17 11.27 -6.10 -1.93
N SER A 18 11.59 -5.99 -0.64
CA SER A 18 11.59 -4.71 0.10
C SER A 18 12.51 -3.66 -0.53
N ILE A 19 13.70 -4.05 -1.03
CA ILE A 19 14.63 -3.11 -1.67
C ILE A 19 14.04 -2.51 -2.95
N LYS A 20 13.21 -3.28 -3.68
CA LYS A 20 12.56 -2.81 -4.91
C LYS A 20 11.49 -1.77 -4.59
N VAL A 21 10.73 -1.98 -3.51
CA VAL A 21 9.71 -1.03 -3.05
C VAL A 21 10.38 0.25 -2.51
N LEU A 22 11.40 0.10 -1.67
CA LEU A 22 12.14 1.22 -1.10
C LEU A 22 12.79 2.10 -2.17
N SER A 23 13.42 1.49 -3.18
CA SER A 23 13.99 2.19 -4.35
C SER A 23 12.95 3.06 -5.05
N GLN A 24 11.77 2.50 -5.32
CA GLN A 24 10.68 3.22 -5.98
C GLN A 24 10.13 4.35 -5.09
N LEU A 25 9.96 4.10 -3.80
CA LEU A 25 9.46 5.08 -2.84
C LEU A 25 10.43 6.27 -2.70
N LEU A 26 11.74 6.02 -2.57
CA LEU A 26 12.77 7.08 -2.50
C LEU A 26 12.78 7.94 -3.76
N ARG A 27 12.68 7.32 -4.94
CA ARG A 27 12.63 8.05 -6.21
C ARG A 27 11.40 8.96 -6.31
N LYS A 28 10.25 8.51 -5.79
CA LYS A 28 9.01 9.31 -5.74
C LYS A 28 9.05 10.40 -4.66
N ALA A 29 9.63 10.10 -3.50
CA ALA A 29 9.82 11.07 -2.42
C ALA A 29 10.71 12.24 -2.88
N LYS A 30 11.81 11.95 -3.60
CA LYS A 30 12.68 12.98 -4.19
C LYS A 30 11.94 13.92 -5.15
N GLN A 31 11.00 13.40 -5.95
CA GLN A 31 10.21 14.23 -6.88
C GLN A 31 9.25 15.19 -6.17
N LYS A 32 8.80 14.81 -4.96
CA LYS A 32 7.86 15.60 -4.14
C LYS A 32 8.53 16.37 -3.00
N ASN A 33 9.88 16.41 -2.96
CA ASN A 33 10.67 17.01 -1.88
C ASN A 33 10.31 16.46 -0.48
N LEU A 34 10.01 15.15 -0.39
CA LEU A 34 9.71 14.47 0.86
C LEU A 34 10.91 13.66 1.36
N VAL A 35 11.02 13.50 2.68
CA VAL A 35 12.05 12.68 3.34
C VAL A 35 11.40 11.46 3.98
N ILE A 36 12.03 10.30 3.84
CA ILE A 36 11.59 9.05 4.48
C ILE A 36 12.26 8.96 5.86
N PRO A 37 11.49 8.89 6.97
CA PRO A 37 12.06 8.78 8.29
C PRO A 37 12.69 7.39 8.53
N SER A 38 13.84 7.36 9.19
CA SER A 38 14.50 6.12 9.61
C SER A 38 13.99 5.67 10.99
N VAL A 39 12.76 5.15 11.02
CA VAL A 39 12.17 4.63 12.25
C VAL A 39 12.76 3.25 12.54
N LYS A 40 13.43 3.09 13.69
CA LYS A 40 13.82 1.75 14.15
C LYS A 40 12.54 1.00 14.50
N LYS A 41 12.39 -0.23 14.00
CA LYS A 41 11.34 -1.15 14.48
C LYS A 41 11.51 -1.27 16.00
N GLN A 42 10.65 -0.60 16.77
CA GLN A 42 10.34 -1.10 18.11
C GLN A 42 9.75 -2.48 17.88
N GLY A 43 10.30 -3.49 18.56
CA GLY A 43 9.93 -4.88 18.38
C GLY A 43 8.41 -4.99 18.40
N SER A 44 7.81 -5.18 17.22
CA SER A 44 6.43 -5.60 17.12
C SER A 44 6.43 -6.98 17.75
N GLY A 45 5.85 -7.12 18.93
CA GLY A 45 5.41 -8.44 19.40
C GLY A 45 4.59 -9.11 18.30
N ASP A 46 4.45 -10.43 18.37
CA ASP A 46 3.80 -11.30 17.38
C ASP A 46 2.28 -11.04 17.17
N ASN A 47 1.85 -9.78 17.20
CA ASN A 47 0.52 -9.36 16.85
C ASN A 47 0.39 -9.41 15.33
N THR A 48 -0.11 -10.55 14.87
CA THR A 48 -0.63 -10.70 13.51
C THR A 48 -1.86 -9.82 13.33
N PHE A 49 -2.12 -9.40 12.09
CA PHE A 49 -3.32 -8.64 11.73
C PHE A 49 -4.31 -9.57 11.04
N GLU A 50 -5.60 -9.24 11.11
CA GLU A 50 -6.63 -9.98 10.40
C GLU A 50 -6.39 -9.94 8.88
N GLY A 51 -6.50 -11.11 8.25
CA GLY A 51 -6.22 -11.31 6.83
C GLY A 51 -7.48 -11.31 5.97
N ALA A 52 -7.46 -12.13 4.90
CA ALA A 52 -8.61 -12.29 4.02
C ALA A 52 -9.64 -13.25 4.61
N THR A 53 -10.91 -13.02 4.28
CA THR A 53 -12.00 -13.95 4.58
C THR A 53 -12.10 -15.03 3.50
N VAL A 54 -12.28 -16.28 3.92
CA VAL A 54 -12.56 -17.41 3.02
C VAL A 54 -14.01 -17.84 3.24
N LEU A 55 -14.79 -17.90 2.17
CA LEU A 55 -16.17 -18.38 2.23
C LEU A 55 -16.19 -19.90 2.40
N GLU A 56 -17.16 -20.42 3.15
CA GLU A 56 -17.35 -21.85 3.29
C GLU A 56 -17.74 -22.49 1.95
N ALA A 57 -17.02 -23.55 1.57
CA ALA A 57 -17.26 -24.26 0.34
C ALA A 57 -18.46 -25.21 0.48
N LYS A 58 -19.37 -25.18 -0.49
CA LYS A 58 -20.38 -26.23 -0.65
C LYS A 58 -19.72 -27.40 -1.37
N THR A 59 -19.51 -28.51 -0.65
CA THR A 59 -18.86 -29.69 -1.18
C THR A 59 -19.83 -30.53 -2.00
N GLY A 60 -19.35 -31.09 -3.11
CA GLY A 60 -20.16 -31.92 -3.99
C GLY A 60 -19.62 -31.98 -5.41
N PHE A 61 -20.24 -32.83 -6.22
CA PHE A 61 -20.01 -32.89 -7.66
C PHE A 61 -21.02 -31.99 -8.39
N TYR A 62 -20.53 -31.15 -9.29
CA TYR A 62 -21.37 -30.20 -10.02
C TYR A 62 -21.43 -30.58 -11.49
N GLU A 63 -22.61 -30.99 -11.96
CA GLU A 63 -22.87 -31.34 -13.37
C GLU A 63 -23.06 -30.10 -14.26
N LYS A 64 -23.41 -28.96 -13.68
CA LYS A 64 -23.64 -27.70 -14.39
C LYS A 64 -22.39 -26.81 -14.33
N PRO A 65 -22.05 -26.06 -15.41
CA PRO A 65 -20.93 -25.13 -15.39
C PRO A 65 -21.06 -24.08 -14.26
N ILE A 66 -19.95 -23.79 -13.58
CA ILE A 66 -19.86 -22.76 -12.54
C ILE A 66 -19.09 -21.58 -13.10
N ALA A 67 -19.66 -20.38 -13.04
CA ALA A 67 -18.97 -19.16 -13.40
C ALA A 67 -18.03 -18.73 -12.25
N THR A 68 -16.77 -18.44 -12.58
CA THR A 68 -15.80 -17.87 -11.64
C THR A 68 -15.66 -16.39 -11.95
N LEU A 69 -15.83 -15.55 -10.92
CA LEU A 69 -15.67 -14.10 -11.02
C LEU A 69 -14.62 -13.67 -10.00
N ASP A 70 -13.62 -12.94 -10.47
CA ASP A 70 -12.51 -12.43 -9.66
C ASP A 70 -12.28 -10.93 -9.91
N PHE A 71 -11.67 -10.26 -8.92
CA PHE A 71 -11.25 -8.86 -9.08
C PHE A 71 -9.82 -8.79 -9.61
N THR A 72 -9.63 -8.07 -10.71
CA THR A 72 -8.29 -7.83 -11.25
C THR A 72 -7.49 -6.91 -10.31
N SER A 73 -6.36 -7.40 -9.79
CA SER A 73 -5.46 -6.61 -8.93
C SER A 73 -6.15 -5.98 -7.70
N LEU A 74 -6.91 -6.79 -6.94
CA LEU A 74 -7.74 -6.33 -5.81
C LEU A 74 -7.06 -5.31 -4.88
N TYR A 75 -5.94 -5.66 -4.23
CA TYR A 75 -5.30 -4.77 -3.25
C TYR A 75 -4.73 -3.48 -3.86
N PRO A 76 -3.96 -3.50 -4.96
CA PRO A 76 -3.55 -2.28 -5.63
C PRO A 76 -4.74 -1.37 -6.01
N SER A 77 -5.83 -1.95 -6.50
CA SER A 77 -7.04 -1.20 -6.87
C SER A 77 -7.68 -0.53 -5.65
N ILE A 78 -7.78 -1.22 -4.51
CA ILE A 78 -8.25 -0.63 -3.25
C ILE A 78 -7.34 0.54 -2.81
N MET A 79 -6.02 0.34 -2.82
CA MET A 79 -5.07 1.38 -2.42
C MET A 79 -5.22 2.66 -3.24
N MET A 80 -5.42 2.52 -4.56
CA MET A 80 -5.64 3.65 -5.46
C MET A 80 -7.01 4.31 -5.27
N ALA A 81 -8.09 3.51 -5.18
CA ALA A 81 -9.46 4.01 -5.08
C ALA A 81 -9.71 4.82 -3.80
N TYR A 82 -9.06 4.44 -2.69
CA TYR A 82 -9.21 5.10 -1.40
C TYR A 82 -8.02 6.00 -1.02
N ASN A 83 -7.11 6.27 -1.97
CA ASN A 83 -5.93 7.11 -1.76
C ASN A 83 -5.11 6.72 -0.51
N LEU A 84 -4.90 5.42 -0.31
CA LEU A 84 -4.16 4.88 0.82
C LEU A 84 -2.66 5.07 0.60
N CYS A 85 -2.07 6.01 1.34
CA CYS A 85 -0.66 6.35 1.27
C CYS A 85 -0.15 6.80 2.64
N TYR A 86 1.14 6.58 2.93
CA TYR A 86 1.80 7.11 4.12
C TYR A 86 1.61 8.63 4.27
N CYS A 87 1.58 9.36 3.16
CA CYS A 87 1.42 10.82 3.15
C CYS A 87 0.00 11.30 3.44
N ASN A 88 -0.99 10.41 3.41
CA ASN A 88 -2.41 10.72 3.58
C ASN A 88 -3.00 10.12 4.86
N LEU A 89 -2.15 9.55 5.73
CA LEU A 89 -2.56 9.01 7.01
C LEU A 89 -2.74 10.14 8.02
N ILE A 90 -3.98 10.35 8.46
CA ILE A 90 -4.32 11.35 9.49
C ILE A 90 -4.64 10.61 10.78
N ILE A 91 -3.94 10.94 11.85
CA ILE A 91 -4.23 10.43 13.19
C ILE A 91 -5.28 11.34 13.82
N MET A 92 -6.31 10.77 14.45
CA MET A 92 -7.46 11.53 14.97
C MET A 92 -7.08 12.69 15.89
N SER A 93 -5.97 12.56 16.65
CA SER A 93 -5.44 13.65 17.50
C SER A 93 -4.97 14.87 16.71
N GLU A 94 -4.56 14.69 15.45
CA GLU A 94 -4.04 15.73 14.55
C GLU A 94 -5.06 16.15 13.47
N ALA A 95 -6.21 15.47 13.40
CA ALA A 95 -7.20 15.67 12.34
C ALA A 95 -7.81 17.07 12.34
N LEU A 96 -7.94 17.69 13.51
CA LEU A 96 -8.48 19.05 13.66
C LEU A 96 -7.58 20.09 12.97
N LEU A 97 -6.26 19.91 13.03
CA LEU A 97 -5.28 20.84 12.46
C LEU A 97 -5.27 20.80 10.92
N PHE A 98 -5.49 19.61 10.35
CA PHE A 98 -5.53 19.40 8.90
C PHE A 98 -6.81 19.94 8.26
N VAL A 99 -7.98 19.76 8.89
CA VAL A 99 -9.25 20.35 8.40
C VAL A 99 -9.19 21.87 8.40
N VAL A 100 -8.53 22.48 9.39
CA VAL A 100 -8.30 23.94 9.41
C VAL A 100 -7.39 24.38 8.26
N SER A 101 -6.33 23.62 7.95
CA SER A 101 -5.44 23.95 6.81
C SER A 101 -6.14 23.81 5.46
N LEU A 102 -6.96 22.76 5.24
CA LEU A 102 -7.69 22.59 3.97
C LEU A 102 -8.80 23.61 3.74
N LYS A 103 -9.42 24.16 4.81
CA LYS A 103 -10.37 25.27 4.68
C LYS A 103 -9.72 26.57 4.20
N HIS A 104 -8.43 26.76 4.48
CA HIS A 104 -7.71 27.96 4.07
C HIS A 104 -7.25 27.90 2.60
N GLU A 105 -7.01 26.69 2.07
CA GLU A 105 -6.65 26.49 0.65
C GLU A 105 -7.86 26.47 -0.30
N THR A 106 -9.08 26.22 0.21
CA THR A 106 -10.31 26.19 -0.61
C THR A 106 -11.04 27.54 -0.69
N SER A 107 -10.53 28.60 -0.06
CA SER A 107 -11.13 29.96 -0.10
C SER A 107 -10.40 30.95 -1.02
N ILE A 108 -9.38 30.52 -1.78
CA ILE A 108 -8.60 31.37 -2.71
C ILE A 108 -8.64 30.80 -4.14
N GLY A 109 -9.73 30.13 -4.52
CA GLY A 109 -9.95 29.62 -5.87
C GLY A 109 -11.33 30.00 -6.39
#